data_AF-A0A9P7H8K7-F1
#
_entry.id   AF-A0A9P7H8K7-F1
#
_cell.length_a   1.000
_cell.length_b   1.000
_cell.length_c   1.000
_cell.angle_alpha   90.00
_cell.angle_beta   90.00
_cell.angle_gamma   90.00
#
_symmetry.space_group_name_H-M   'P 1'
#
loop_
_entity.id
_entity.type
_entity.pdbx_description
1 polymer ?
#
loop_
_entity_poly.entity_id
_entity_poly.type
_entity_poly.pdbx_seq_one_letter_code
_entity_poly.pdbx_strand_id
1 'polypeptide(L)'
;MPASSVEFTSQATLSRYHATPKAARGFCTNCGSWLFYRAEKSSMISMSVGTVDKDDLKQWGKQLGYSEVHLWSEDAIEGITDHLPGEKWRHDRESEGAEKMN
;
A
#
# COMPACT_ATOMS: atom_id res chain seq x y z
N MET A 1 -2.10 -3.28 -7.56
CA MET A 1 -2.68 -4.08 -8.66
C MET A 1 -3.81 -3.31 -9.35
N PRO A 2 -4.25 -3.66 -10.57
CA PRO A 2 -5.39 -3.00 -11.22
C PRO A 2 -6.65 -3.15 -10.37
N ALA A 3 -7.38 -2.05 -10.15
CA ALA A 3 -8.63 -2.06 -9.39
C ALA A 3 -9.69 -2.94 -10.04
N SER A 4 -9.65 -3.11 -11.37
CA SER A 4 -10.52 -4.01 -12.12
C SER A 4 -10.29 -5.50 -11.84
N SER A 5 -9.17 -5.86 -11.19
CA SER A 5 -8.87 -7.24 -10.78
C SER A 5 -9.38 -7.58 -9.38
N VAL A 6 -10.10 -6.67 -8.72
CA VAL A 6 -10.62 -6.86 -7.35
C VAL A 6 -12.14 -6.74 -7.35
N GLU A 7 -12.81 -7.75 -6.79
CA GLU A 7 -14.24 -7.75 -6.53
C GLU A 7 -14.49 -7.85 -5.02
N PHE A 8 -15.32 -6.94 -4.47
CA PHE A 8 -15.79 -7.04 -3.09
C PHE A 8 -17.09 -7.84 -3.06
N THR A 9 -17.00 -9.11 -2.69
CA THR A 9 -18.14 -10.04 -2.62
C THR A 9 -19.11 -9.74 -1.47
N SER A 10 -18.68 -8.92 -0.50
CA SER A 10 -19.52 -8.39 0.58
C SER A 10 -19.06 -6.99 0.97
N GLN A 11 -20.03 -6.14 1.34
CA GLN A 11 -19.79 -4.78 1.80
C GLN A 11 -20.40 -4.51 3.19
N ALA A 12 -20.93 -5.53 3.86
CA ALA A 12 -21.68 -5.37 5.12
C ALA A 12 -20.86 -4.68 6.23
N THR A 13 -19.56 -4.97 6.29
CA THR A 13 -18.62 -4.36 7.26
C THR A 13 -17.51 -3.56 6.57
N LEU A 14 -17.57 -3.39 5.25
CA LEU A 14 -16.57 -2.64 4.53
C LEU A 14 -16.86 -1.14 4.64
N SER A 15 -15.90 -0.38 5.16
CA SER A 15 -15.97 1.08 5.19
C SER A 15 -14.73 1.71 4.56
N ARG A 16 -14.88 2.96 4.16
CA ARG A 16 -13.81 3.78 3.56
C ARG A 16 -13.63 5.03 4.40
N TYR A 17 -12.38 5.31 4.75
CA TYR A 17 -11.98 6.53 5.42
C TYR A 17 -11.17 7.42 4.48
N HIS A 18 -11.52 8.69 4.42
CA HIS A 18 -10.87 9.71 3.60
C HIS A 18 -10.19 10.74 4.50
N ALA A 19 -8.88 10.62 4.70
CA ALA A 19 -8.10 11.68 5.35
C ALA A 19 -8.03 12.93 4.47
N THR A 20 -8.10 12.75 3.15
CA THR A 20 -8.23 13.82 2.16
C THR A 20 -9.21 13.38 1.06
N PRO A 21 -9.77 14.29 0.26
CA PRO A 21 -10.64 13.93 -0.86
C PRO A 21 -9.95 13.10 -1.97
N LYS A 22 -8.61 13.01 -1.97
CA LYS A 22 -7.84 12.39 -3.05
C LYS A 22 -7.70 10.87 -2.90
N ALA A 23 -7.85 10.33 -1.69
CA ALA A 23 -7.61 8.92 -1.43
C ALA A 23 -8.45 8.36 -0.29
N ALA A 24 -8.77 7.07 -0.41
CA ALA A 24 -9.48 6.29 0.58
C ALA A 24 -8.59 5.20 1.17
N ARG A 25 -8.81 4.93 2.46
CA ARG A 25 -8.34 3.73 3.16
C ARG A 25 -9.55 2.85 3.46
N GLY A 26 -9.56 1.63 2.94
CA GLY A 26 -10.61 0.64 3.20
C GLY A 26 -10.32 -0.13 4.48
N PHE A 27 -11.32 -0.35 5.33
CA PHE A 27 -11.18 -1.10 6.57
C PHE A 27 -12.46 -1.84 6.95
N CYS A 28 -12.34 -2.86 7.79
CA CYS A 28 -13.47 -3.58 8.36
C CYS A 28 -13.99 -2.88 9.62
N THR A 29 -15.27 -2.51 9.67
CA THR A 29 -15.89 -1.84 10.83
C THR A 29 -16.11 -2.77 12.03
N ASN A 30 -16.05 -4.09 11.82
CA ASN A 30 -16.23 -5.07 12.90
C ASN A 30 -14.93 -5.35 13.67
N CYS A 31 -13.80 -5.53 12.97
CA CYS A 31 -12.52 -5.91 13.57
C CYS A 31 -11.41 -4.85 13.42
N GLY A 32 -11.65 -3.75 12.70
CA GLY A 32 -10.68 -2.69 12.49
C GLY A 32 -9.55 -3.01 11.51
N SER A 33 -9.56 -4.18 10.86
CA SER A 33 -8.49 -4.57 9.93
C SER A 33 -8.39 -3.61 8.74
N TRP A 34 -7.16 -3.18 8.42
CA TRP A 34 -6.88 -2.33 7.27
C TRP A 34 -6.76 -3.19 6.00
N LEU A 35 -7.64 -2.93 5.03
CA LEU A 35 -7.81 -3.80 3.87
C LEU A 35 -7.11 -3.26 2.62
N PHE A 36 -7.25 -1.96 2.34
CA PHE A 36 -6.66 -1.37 1.15
C PHE A 36 -6.38 0.12 1.27
N TYR A 37 -5.54 0.61 0.36
CA TYR A 37 -5.41 2.02 0.00
C TYR A 37 -5.77 2.21 -1.47
N ARG A 38 -6.47 3.30 -1.79
CA ARG A 38 -6.78 3.68 -3.17
C ARG A 38 -6.84 5.19 -3.34
N ALA A 39 -6.05 5.72 -4.27
CA ALA A 39 -6.26 7.08 -4.78
C ALA A 39 -7.49 7.09 -5.72
N GLU A 40 -8.41 8.04 -5.55
CA GLU A 40 -9.72 8.02 -6.22
C GLU A 40 -9.61 8.09 -7.75
N LYS A 41 -8.60 8.79 -8.27
CA LYS A 41 -8.34 8.92 -9.71
C LYS A 41 -7.47 7.80 -10.28
N SER A 42 -6.98 6.87 -9.45
CA SER A 42 -6.10 5.80 -9.89
C SER A 42 -6.88 4.58 -10.38
N SER A 43 -6.40 3.96 -11.45
CA SER A 43 -6.82 2.63 -11.89
C SER A 43 -6.21 1.52 -11.04
N MET A 44 -5.36 1.85 -10.07
CA MET A 44 -4.67 0.91 -9.19
C MET A 44 -5.26 0.95 -7.78
N ILE A 45 -5.24 -0.21 -7.13
CA ILE A 45 -5.53 -0.40 -5.71
C ILE A 45 -4.36 -1.14 -5.05
N SER A 46 -4.04 -0.73 -3.82
CA SER A 46 -3.05 -1.41 -2.97
C SER A 46 -3.81 -2.20 -1.91
N MET A 47 -3.67 -3.52 -1.93
CA MET A 47 -4.26 -4.42 -0.94
C MET A 47 -3.24 -4.73 0.15
N SER A 48 -3.69 -4.82 1.40
CA SER A 48 -2.86 -5.30 2.49
C SER A 48 -2.56 -6.79 2.30
N VAL A 49 -1.29 -7.19 2.28
CA VAL A 49 -0.90 -8.60 2.08
C VAL A 49 -1.54 -9.53 3.12
N GLY A 50 -1.78 -9.03 4.34
CA GLY A 50 -2.45 -9.78 5.40
C GLY A 50 -3.94 -10.10 5.16
N THR A 51 -4.56 -9.59 4.09
CA THR A 51 -5.94 -9.96 3.72
C THR A 51 -6.01 -11.16 2.78
N VAL A 52 -4.86 -11.70 2.36
CA VAL A 52 -4.79 -12.87 1.48
C VAL A 52 -4.78 -14.14 2.34
N ASP A 53 -5.49 -15.17 1.88
CA ASP A 53 -5.59 -16.43 2.60
C ASP A 53 -4.23 -17.08 2.82
N LYS A 54 -4.09 -17.77 3.95
CA LYS A 54 -2.82 -18.34 4.40
C LYS A 54 -2.22 -19.31 3.37
N ASP A 55 -3.05 -20.10 2.70
CA ASP A 55 -2.57 -21.09 1.73
C ASP A 55 -2.06 -20.41 0.45
N ASP A 56 -2.74 -19.36 -0.03
CA ASP A 56 -2.24 -18.53 -1.13
C ASP A 56 -0.94 -17.81 -0.75
N LEU A 57 -0.82 -17.32 0.49
CA LEU A 57 0.42 -16.72 0.98
C LEU A 57 1.58 -17.72 1.06
N LYS A 58 1.33 -19.00 1.35
CA LYS A 58 2.41 -20.01 1.28
C LYS A 58 2.94 -20.17 -0.15
N GLN A 59 2.07 -20.02 -1.14
CA GLN A 59 2.42 -20.17 -2.55
C GLN A 59 3.03 -18.90 -3.16
N TRP A 60 2.43 -17.74 -2.87
CA TRP A 60 2.71 -16.46 -3.55
C TRP A 60 3.23 -15.37 -2.62
N GLY A 61 3.30 -15.62 -1.32
CA GLY A 61 3.59 -14.60 -0.30
C GLY A 61 4.94 -13.91 -0.48
N LYS A 62 5.94 -14.61 -1.05
CA LYS A 62 7.22 -13.97 -1.39
C LYS A 62 7.03 -12.87 -2.43
N GLN A 63 6.29 -13.14 -3.50
CA GLN A 63 6.02 -12.17 -4.56
C GLN A 63 5.09 -11.05 -4.11
N LEU A 64 4.09 -11.37 -3.27
CA LEU A 64 3.14 -10.39 -2.76
C LEU A 64 3.72 -9.48 -1.66
N GLY A 65 4.66 -10.00 -0.87
CA GLY A 65 5.30 -9.26 0.23
C GLY A 65 6.61 -8.58 -0.16
N TYR A 66 7.16 -8.88 -1.34
CA TYR A 66 8.38 -8.24 -1.81
C TYR A 66 8.10 -6.83 -2.32
N SER A 67 8.83 -5.85 -1.77
CA SER A 67 8.81 -4.48 -2.25
C SER A 67 10.13 -4.17 -2.94
N GLU A 68 10.05 -3.65 -4.17
CA GLU A 68 11.21 -3.08 -4.90
C GLU A 68 11.32 -1.56 -4.71
N VAL A 69 10.42 -1.00 -3.92
CA VAL A 69 10.31 0.45 -3.71
C VAL A 69 10.28 0.77 -2.21
N HIS A 70 10.87 1.90 -1.88
CA HIS A 70 10.71 2.52 -0.58
C HIS A 70 9.56 3.51 -0.59
N LEU A 71 8.75 3.48 0.46
CA LEU A 71 7.96 4.64 0.84
C LEU A 71 8.92 5.65 1.49
N TRP A 72 8.93 6.87 0.97
CA TRP A 72 9.71 7.94 1.55
C TRP A 72 9.28 8.21 3.00
N SER A 73 10.25 8.58 3.84
CA SER A 73 10.06 9.05 5.20
C SER A 73 11.02 10.21 5.43
N GLU A 74 10.48 11.38 5.81
CA GLU A 74 11.28 12.59 6.11
C GLU A 74 12.28 12.33 7.24
N ASP A 75 11.82 11.60 8.26
CA ASP A 75 12.59 11.25 9.46
C ASP A 75 13.20 9.84 9.37
N ALA A 76 13.63 9.41 8.19
CA ALA A 76 14.29 8.12 8.02
C ALA A 76 15.59 8.05 8.83
N ILE A 77 15.72 7.03 9.68
CA ILE A 77 16.92 6.80 10.50
C ILE A 77 17.93 5.96 9.71
N GLU A 78 19.17 6.45 9.62
CA GLU A 78 20.29 5.75 9.00
C GLU A 78 20.48 4.34 9.57
N GLY A 79 20.71 3.37 8.69
CA GLY A 79 20.90 1.95 9.03
C GLY A 79 19.61 1.14 9.22
N ILE A 80 18.45 1.76 9.48
CA ILE A 80 17.22 1.00 9.79
C ILE A 80 16.60 0.37 8.55
N THR A 81 16.52 1.12 7.45
CA THR A 81 15.88 0.62 6.22
C THR A 81 16.86 0.55 5.04
N ASP A 82 18.15 0.80 5.28
CA ASP A 82 19.13 0.94 4.21
C ASP A 82 19.47 -0.36 3.47
N HIS A 83 19.16 -1.49 4.10
CA HIS A 83 19.35 -2.83 3.54
C HIS A 83 18.24 -3.25 2.57
N LEU A 84 17.13 -2.51 2.53
CA LEU A 84 16.01 -2.81 1.67
C LEU A 84 16.32 -2.35 0.22
N PRO A 85 15.93 -3.14 -0.79
CA PRO A 85 16.20 -2.83 -2.19
C PRO A 85 15.29 -1.70 -2.70
N GLY A 86 15.80 -0.93 -3.68
CA GLY A 86 15.03 0.10 -4.37
C GLY A 86 15.68 1.48 -4.31
N GLU A 87 15.19 2.38 -5.16
CA GLU A 87 15.62 3.77 -5.14
C GLU A 87 15.00 4.49 -3.94
N LYS A 88 15.83 5.25 -3.22
CA LYS A 88 15.36 6.15 -2.17
C LYS A 88 15.15 7.54 -2.74
N TRP A 89 14.07 8.18 -2.34
CA TRP A 89 13.69 9.52 -2.76
C TRP A 89 13.59 10.41 -1.53
N ARG A 90 13.93 11.70 -1.61
CA ARG A 90 13.78 12.69 -0.52
C ARG A 90 12.35 13.19 -0.33
N HIS A 91 11.47 12.92 -1.28
CA HIS A 91 10.06 13.29 -1.24
C HIS A 91 9.25 12.20 -1.95
N ASP A 92 7.93 12.37 -2.03
CA ASP A 92 7.11 11.52 -2.89
C ASP A 92 7.61 11.64 -4.34
N ARG A 93 7.90 10.49 -4.94
CA ARG A 93 8.48 10.34 -6.27
C ARG A 93 7.58 10.93 -7.38
N GLU A 94 6.28 11.14 -7.11
CA GLU A 94 5.29 11.60 -8.08
C GLU A 94 4.90 13.08 -7.91
N SER A 95 5.51 13.82 -6.96
CA SER A 95 5.19 15.22 -6.67
C SER A 95 6.30 16.21 -7.10
N GLU A 96 5.95 17.51 -7.16
CA GLU A 96 6.92 18.60 -7.35
C GLU A 96 7.99 18.54 -6.24
N GLY A 97 9.25 18.39 -6.63
CA GLY A 97 10.38 18.23 -5.71
C GLY A 97 10.93 16.81 -5.58
N ALA A 98 10.47 15.83 -6.36
CA ALA A 98 11.03 14.48 -6.37
C ALA A 98 12.56 14.49 -6.62
N GLU A 99 13.33 14.14 -5.60
CA GLU A 99 14.80 14.11 -5.64
C GLU A 99 15.30 12.74 -5.17
N LYS A 100 16.17 12.08 -5.94
CA LYS A 100 16.78 10.80 -5.53
C LYS A 100 17.82 11.05 -4.45
N MET A 101 17.84 10.19 -3.44
CA MET A 101 18.93 10.13 -2.47
C MET A 101 20.11 9.38 -3.12
N ASN A 102 21.31 9.95 -3.02
CA ASN A 102 22.56 9.34 -3.52
C ASN A 102 22.98 8.14 -2.69
#